data_AF-A0A9D6DI33-F1
#
_entry.id   AF-A0A9D6DI33-F1
#
_cell.length_a   1.000
_cell.length_b   1.000
_cell.length_c   1.000
_cell.angle_alpha   90.00
_cell.angle_beta   90.00
_cell.angle_gamma   90.00
#
_symmetry.space_group_name_H-M   'P 1'
#
loop_
_entity.id
_entity.type
_entity.pdbx_description
1 polymer ?
#
loop_
_entity_poly.entity_id
_entity_poly.type
_entity_poly.pdbx_seq_one_letter_code
_entity_poly.pdbx_strand_id
1 'polypeptide(L)'
;MRYSPTVVDHFLNPRNAGLMRAPDGVGEDEYAGCGDLTRFFLRVRDGRAAEVRFQTYGCGPTIAAASVASELAQGRPVADLRHLKAEEVERALDGLPED
;
A
#
# COMPACT_ATOMS: atom_id res chain seq x y z
N MET A 1 8.96 17.39 13.32
CA MET A 1 8.55 17.30 11.90
C MET A 1 7.12 16.79 11.87
N ARG A 2 6.31 17.24 10.91
CA ARG A 2 4.90 16.81 10.77
C ARG A 2 4.77 15.35 10.33
N TYR A 3 5.78 14.82 9.63
CA TYR A 3 5.86 13.43 9.19
C TYR A 3 6.92 12.66 9.98
N SER A 4 6.64 11.39 10.27
CA SER A 4 7.60 10.48 10.90
C SER A 4 8.76 10.17 9.93
N PRO A 5 9.94 9.77 10.44
CA PRO A 5 11.03 9.27 9.60
C PRO A 5 10.58 8.11 8.69
N THR A 6 9.68 7.26 9.18
CA THR A 6 9.13 6.11 8.46
C THR A 6 8.27 6.57 7.27
N VAL A 7 7.39 7.56 7.46
CA VAL A 7 6.63 8.16 6.35
C VAL A 7 7.57 8.72 5.28
N VAL A 8 8.60 9.47 5.71
CA VAL A 8 9.56 10.08 4.79
C VAL A 8 10.32 9.01 4.00
N ASP A 9 10.75 7.93 4.65
CA ASP A 9 11.47 6.84 3.98
C ASP A 9 10.59 6.10 2.98
N HIS A 10 9.35 5.75 3.33
CA HIS A 10 8.44 5.07 2.41
C HIS A 10 7.97 5.97 1.26
N PHE A 11 7.93 7.28 1.46
CA PHE A 11 7.68 8.24 0.39
C PHE A 11 8.86 8.35 -0.58
N LEU A 12 10.09 8.51 -0.06
CA LEU A 12 11.30 8.68 -0.90
C LEU A 12 11.76 7.37 -1.54
N ASN A 13 11.57 6.25 -0.85
CA ASN A 13 11.98 4.90 -1.25
C ASN A 13 10.78 3.94 -1.16
N PRO A 14 9.73 4.07 -1.99
CA PRO A 14 8.56 3.22 -1.88
C PRO A 14 8.91 1.76 -2.21
N ARG A 15 8.53 0.84 -1.32
CA ARG A 15 8.71 -0.60 -1.51
C ARG A 15 7.63 -1.10 -2.45
N ASN A 16 7.92 -2.11 -3.26
CA ASN A 16 6.95 -2.75 -4.15
C ASN A 16 6.27 -1.82 -5.18
N ALA A 17 6.75 -0.60 -5.38
CA ALA A 17 6.25 0.28 -6.43
C ALA A 17 6.51 -0.32 -7.82
N GLY A 18 5.52 -0.21 -8.70
CA GLY A 18 5.62 -0.59 -10.10
C GLY A 18 4.50 -1.49 -10.60
N LEU A 19 4.53 -1.74 -11.90
CA LEU A 19 3.59 -2.62 -12.58
C LEU A 19 3.94 -4.09 -12.31
N MET A 20 2.92 -4.94 -12.20
CA MET A 20 3.06 -6.39 -12.29
C MET A 20 2.52 -6.89 -13.64
N ARG A 21 3.31 -7.67 -14.38
CA ARG A 21 2.85 -8.32 -15.60
C ARG A 21 2.09 -9.60 -15.26
N ALA A 22 0.89 -9.76 -15.84
CA ALA A 22 0.00 -10.89 -15.60
C ALA A 22 -0.19 -11.16 -14.09
N PRO A 23 -0.79 -10.21 -13.34
CA PRO A 23 -1.20 -10.45 -11.96
C PRO A 23 -2.39 -11.40 -11.92
N ASP A 24 -2.54 -12.12 -10.81
CA ASP A 24 -3.70 -12.97 -10.56
C ASP A 24 -4.90 -12.14 -10.08
N GLY A 25 -4.65 -10.97 -9.47
CA GLY A 25 -5.67 -10.03 -9.04
C GLY A 25 -5.21 -8.58 -9.17
N VAL A 26 -6.16 -7.69 -9.45
CA VAL A 26 -5.96 -6.24 -9.52
C VAL A 26 -7.10 -5.56 -8.76
N GLY A 27 -6.75 -4.61 -7.90
CA GLY A 27 -7.70 -3.72 -7.25
C GLY A 27 -7.30 -2.27 -7.51
N GLU A 28 -8.26 -1.40 -7.78
CA GLU A 28 -8.04 0.02 -8.02
C GLU A 28 -9.15 0.80 -7.33
N ASP A 29 -8.76 1.92 -6.70
CA ASP A 29 -9.70 2.86 -6.12
C ASP A 29 -9.17 4.30 -6.22
N GLU A 30 -10.10 5.25 -6.30
CA GLU A 30 -9.83 6.69 -6.40
C GLU A 30 -10.52 7.43 -5.24
N TYR A 31 -9.75 8.22 -4.50
CA TYR A 31 -10.31 9.10 -3.49
C TYR A 31 -10.76 10.43 -4.12
N ALA A 32 -12.06 10.52 -4.43
CA ALA A 32 -12.69 11.66 -5.12
C ALA A 32 -12.48 13.04 -4.43
N GLY A 33 -12.10 13.06 -3.14
CA GLY A 33 -11.83 14.30 -2.41
C GLY A 33 -10.57 15.04 -2.87
N CYS A 34 -9.54 14.33 -3.32
CA CYS A 34 -8.29 14.92 -3.81
C CYS A 34 -7.77 14.35 -5.13
N GLY A 35 -8.45 13.34 -5.70
CA GLY A 35 -8.08 12.69 -6.95
C GLY A 35 -6.94 11.67 -6.83
N ASP A 36 -6.61 11.25 -5.60
CA ASP A 36 -5.58 10.24 -5.37
C ASP A 36 -6.09 8.89 -5.88
N LEU A 37 -5.35 8.27 -6.80
CA LEU A 37 -5.68 7.00 -7.43
C LEU A 37 -4.63 5.97 -7.06
N THR A 38 -5.04 4.82 -6.50
CA THR A 38 -4.12 3.73 -6.18
C THR A 38 -4.60 2.41 -6.76
N ARG A 39 -3.69 1.72 -7.45
CA ARG A 39 -3.89 0.38 -8.00
C ARG A 39 -2.91 -0.60 -7.36
N PHE A 40 -3.43 -1.70 -6.82
CA PHE A 40 -2.64 -2.83 -6.33
C PHE A 40 -2.72 -4.02 -7.30
N PHE A 41 -1.62 -4.75 -7.36
CA PHE A 41 -1.47 -5.99 -8.13
C PHE A 41 -1.07 -7.12 -7.19
N LEU A 42 -1.71 -8.27 -7.34
CA LEU A 42 -1.49 -9.44 -6.50
C LEU A 42 -1.11 -10.65 -7.35
N ARG A 43 -0.06 -11.36 -6.94
CA ARG A 43 0.21 -12.73 -7.37
C ARG A 43 -0.05 -13.68 -6.21
N VAL A 44 -0.80 -14.74 -6.47
CA VAL A 44 -1.20 -15.71 -5.45
C VAL A 44 -0.50 -17.04 -5.66
N ARG A 45 0.12 -17.56 -4.60
CA ARG A 45 0.68 -18.92 -4.55
C ARG A 45 0.26 -19.56 -3.24
N ASP A 46 -0.26 -20.79 -3.33
CA ASP A 46 -0.69 -21.58 -2.16
C ASP A 46 -1.60 -20.80 -1.18
N GLY A 47 -2.53 -20.03 -1.74
CA GLY A 47 -3.48 -19.21 -0.99
C GLY A 47 -2.89 -17.97 -0.31
N ARG A 48 -1.64 -17.60 -0.61
CA ARG A 48 -0.93 -16.44 -0.07
C ARG A 48 -0.57 -15.41 -1.13
N ALA A 49 -0.47 -14.15 -0.70
CA ALA A 49 0.02 -13.03 -1.48
C ALA A 49 1.53 -13.16 -1.75
N ALA A 50 1.92 -13.96 -2.73
CA ALA A 50 3.33 -14.25 -3.01
C ALA A 50 4.11 -13.00 -3.47
N GLU A 51 3.46 -12.11 -4.22
CA GLU A 51 4.01 -10.83 -4.62
C GLU A 51 2.89 -9.80 -4.60
N VAL A 52 3.17 -8.62 -4.04
CA VAL A 52 2.29 -7.46 -4.07
C VAL A 52 3.06 -6.33 -4.74
N ARG A 53 2.42 -5.61 -5.66
CA ARG A 53 2.93 -4.37 -6.23
C ARG A 53 1.85 -3.31 -6.26
N PHE A 54 2.25 -2.05 -6.38
CA PHE A 54 1.28 -0.97 -6.56
C PHE A 54 1.75 0.09 -7.54
N GLN A 55 0.79 0.80 -8.12
CA GLN A 55 0.96 2.08 -8.78
C GLN A 55 0.02 3.08 -8.11
N THR A 56 0.51 4.28 -7.85
CA THR A 56 -0.32 5.34 -7.27
C THR A 56 0.00 6.67 -7.93
N TYR A 57 -1.03 7.48 -8.07
CA TYR A 57 -0.93 8.91 -8.30
C TYR A 57 -1.58 9.57 -7.09
N GLY A 58 -0.79 10.22 -6.26
CA GLY A 58 -1.33 10.83 -5.04
C GLY A 58 -0.29 11.59 -4.24
N CYS A 59 -0.71 12.10 -3.10
CA CYS A 59 0.16 12.85 -2.20
C CYS A 59 1.22 11.96 -1.53
N GLY A 60 2.22 12.59 -0.89
CA GLY A 60 3.29 11.87 -0.20
C GLY A 60 2.80 10.82 0.82
N PRO A 61 1.83 11.15 1.68
CA PRO A 61 1.18 10.18 2.58
C PRO A 61 0.56 8.99 1.85
N THR A 62 -0.13 9.21 0.73
CA THR A 62 -0.73 8.13 -0.08
C THR A 62 0.33 7.18 -0.62
N ILE A 63 1.45 7.71 -1.11
CA ILE A 63 2.59 6.90 -1.59
C ILE A 63 3.18 6.07 -0.43
N ALA A 64 3.41 6.70 0.73
CA ALA A 64 3.95 6.02 1.90
C ALA A 64 3.01 4.93 2.44
N ALA A 65 1.70 5.21 2.49
CA ALA A 65 0.67 4.27 2.91
C ALA A 65 0.56 3.08 1.94
N ALA A 66 0.58 3.32 0.63
CA ALA A 66 0.55 2.25 -0.35
C ALA A 66 1.80 1.35 -0.27
N SER A 67 2.96 1.97 -0.05
CA SER A 67 4.24 1.30 0.21
C SER A 67 4.15 0.36 1.42
N VAL A 68 3.73 0.87 2.59
CA VAL A 68 3.57 0.05 3.80
C VAL A 68 2.48 -1.03 3.64
N ALA A 69 1.32 -0.67 3.08
CA ALA A 69 0.23 -1.62 2.87
C ALA A 69 0.67 -2.81 2.00
N SER A 70 1.51 -2.55 0.99
CA SER A 70 2.04 -3.60 0.12
C SER A 70 2.96 -4.58 0.87
N GLU A 71 3.83 -4.08 1.74
CA GLU A 71 4.71 -4.92 2.58
C GLU A 71 3.90 -5.71 3.61
N LEU A 72 2.93 -5.07 4.26
CA LEU A 72 2.04 -5.73 5.21
C LEU A 72 1.21 -6.83 4.55
N ALA A 73 0.84 -6.66 3.28
CA ALA A 73 0.07 -7.66 2.54
C ALA A 73 0.93 -8.83 2.04
N GLN A 74 2.19 -8.59 1.68
CA GLN A 74 3.04 -9.62 1.07
C GLN A 74 3.31 -10.79 2.03
N GLY A 75 3.11 -12.00 1.54
CA GLY A 75 3.25 -13.26 2.29
C GLY A 75 2.03 -13.66 3.12
N ARG A 76 1.05 -12.77 3.34
CA ARG A 76 -0.17 -13.10 4.10
C ARG A 76 -1.12 -14.01 3.32
N PRO A 77 -1.93 -14.84 4.00
CA PRO A 77 -3.04 -15.53 3.36
C PRO A 77 -4.00 -14.52 2.72
N VAL A 78 -4.45 -14.80 1.49
CA VAL A 78 -5.37 -13.91 0.76
C VAL A 78 -6.67 -13.71 1.55
N ALA A 79 -7.14 -14.74 2.26
CA ALA A 79 -8.32 -14.67 3.12
C ALA A 79 -8.20 -13.63 4.25
N ASP A 80 -6.98 -13.29 4.66
CA ASP A 80 -6.72 -12.34 5.75
C ASP A 80 -6.56 -10.90 5.25
N LEU A 81 -6.30 -10.71 3.95
CA LEU A 81 -6.05 -9.38 3.39
C LEU A 81 -7.25 -8.44 3.53
N ARG A 82 -8.48 -8.98 3.45
CA ARG A 82 -9.72 -8.21 3.70
C ARG A 82 -9.83 -7.67 5.13
N HIS A 83 -8.99 -8.15 6.04
CA HIS A 83 -8.97 -7.72 7.44
C HIS A 83 -7.82 -6.75 7.72
N LEU A 84 -6.94 -6.45 6.75
CA LEU A 84 -5.94 -5.40 6.87
C LEU A 84 -6.66 -4.04 6.97
N LYS A 85 -6.52 -3.36 8.09
CA LYS A 85 -7.18 -2.08 8.34
C LYS A 85 -6.25 -0.88 8.18
N ALA A 86 -6.85 0.30 7.98
CA ALA A 86 -6.12 1.56 7.86
C ALA A 86 -5.27 1.85 9.11
N GLU A 87 -5.76 1.52 10.31
CA GLU A 87 -5.04 1.77 11.56
C GLU A 87 -3.76 0.91 11.68
N GLU A 88 -3.71 -0.25 11.00
CA GLU A 88 -2.49 -1.05 10.94
C GLU A 88 -1.43 -0.40 10.05
N VAL A 89 -1.85 0.18 8.93
CA VAL A 89 -0.96 0.93 8.01
C VAL A 89 -0.45 2.19 8.69
N GLU A 90 -1.34 2.95 9.35
CA GLU A 90 -0.97 4.17 10.09
C GLU A 90 0.01 3.86 11.23
N ARG A 91 -0.25 2.81 12.01
CA ARG A 91 0.67 2.38 13.07
C ARG A 91 2.03 1.97 12.53
N ALA A 92 2.07 1.28 11.38
CA ALA A 92 3.32 0.89 10.73
C ALA A 92 4.09 2.09 10.13
N LEU A 93 3.42 3.21 9.91
CA LEU A 93 4.02 4.49 9.52
C LEU A 93 4.47 5.35 10.72
N ASP A 94 4.33 4.87 11.96
CA ASP A 94 4.53 5.67 13.18
C ASP A 94 3.64 6.93 13.23
N GLY A 95 2.42 6.82 12.69
CA GLY A 95 1.42 7.88 12.64
C GLY A 95 1.42 8.69 11.33
N LEU A 96 0.26 9.27 11.03
CA LEU A 96 0.06 10.23 9.94
C LEU A 96 -0.44 11.57 10.52
N PRO A 97 -0.23 12.72 9.84
CA PRO A 97 -0.81 13.99 10.27
C PRO A 97 -2.35 13.95 10.22
N GLU A 98 -3.01 14.61 11.17
CA GLU A 98 -4.49 14.63 11.34
C GLU A 98 -5.23 15.62 10.40
N ASP A 99 -4.66 15.98 9.25
CA ASP A 99 -5.16 17.11 8.44
C ASP A 99 -6.29 16.76 7.46
#